data_AF-A0A354IGJ6-F1
#
_entry.id   AF-A0A354IGJ6-F1
#
_cell.length_a   1.000
_cell.length_b   1.000
_cell.length_c   1.000
_cell.angle_alpha   90.00
_cell.angle_beta   90.00
_cell.angle_gamma   90.00
#
_symmetry.space_group_name_H-M   'P 1'
#
loop_
_entity.id
_entity.type
_entity.pdbx_description
1 polymer ?
#
loop_
_entity_poly.entity_id
_entity_poly.type
_entity_poly.pdbx_seq_one_letter_code
_entity_poly.pdbx_strand_id
1 'polypeptide(L)'
;DLVVTGGTYQITAASHGICGKDSVRIADGTFTITAGKDGIHAENADDETAGFVYIEDGSFSVTAEGDGVDASGSLTITGGSFALKTGGGR
;
A
#
# COMPACT_ATOMS: atom_id res chain seq x y z
N ASP A 1 -8.55 -1.79 9.63
CA ASP A 1 -7.18 -1.25 9.70
C ASP A 1 -6.10 -2.30 9.48
N LEU A 2 -4.94 -1.86 9.01
CA LEU A 2 -3.66 -2.57 9.07
C LEU A 2 -2.54 -1.61 9.50
N VAL A 3 -1.67 -2.05 10.42
CA VAL A 3 -0.52 -1.26 10.91
C VAL A 3 0.75 -2.10 10.83
N VAL A 4 1.82 -1.54 10.25
CA VAL A 4 3.16 -2.15 10.19
C VAL A 4 4.18 -1.16 10.73
N THR A 5 5.01 -1.56 11.68
CA THR A 5 5.99 -0.67 12.32
C THR A 5 7.44 -0.98 11.95
N GLY A 6 7.69 -2.00 11.13
CA GLY A 6 9.02 -2.47 10.74
C GLY A 6 9.01 -3.93 10.29
N GLY A 7 10.16 -4.42 9.82
CA GLY A 7 10.36 -5.81 9.42
C GLY A 7 10.63 -5.98 7.92
N THR A 8 10.78 -7.24 7.48
CA THR A 8 11.02 -7.58 6.07
C THR A 8 9.94 -8.53 5.57
N TYR A 9 9.27 -8.13 4.49
CA TYR A 9 8.11 -8.82 3.95
C TYR A 9 8.31 -9.14 2.47
N GLN A 10 8.01 -10.40 2.10
CA GLN A 10 7.89 -10.84 0.72
C GLN A 10 6.45 -11.30 0.51
N ILE A 11 5.71 -10.58 -0.33
CA ILE A 11 4.28 -10.73 -0.49
C ILE A 11 3.97 -11.02 -1.97
N THR A 12 3.27 -12.13 -2.21
CA THR A 12 2.70 -12.47 -3.52
C THR A 12 1.20 -12.64 -3.34
N ALA A 13 0.40 -11.82 -4.02
CA ALA A 13 -1.04 -11.80 -3.90
C ALA A 13 -1.72 -11.83 -5.28
N ALA A 14 -2.78 -12.64 -5.41
CA ALA A 14 -3.58 -12.70 -6.63
C ALA A 14 -4.46 -11.44 -6.83
N SER A 15 -4.72 -10.69 -5.75
CA SER A 15 -5.43 -9.40 -5.80
C SER A 15 -4.51 -8.30 -5.26
N HIS A 16 -4.85 -7.65 -4.14
CA HIS A 16 -4.04 -6.58 -3.57
C HIS A 16 -2.91 -7.15 -2.70
N GLY A 17 -1.75 -6.49 -2.68
CA GLY A 17 -0.59 -6.91 -1.89
C GLY A 17 -0.81 -6.69 -0.38
N ILE A 18 -0.73 -5.44 0.06
CA ILE A 18 -1.07 -5.02 1.42
C ILE A 18 -2.47 -4.40 1.36
N CYS A 19 -3.41 -4.86 2.19
CA CYS A 19 -4.79 -4.36 2.15
C CYS A 19 -5.34 -4.13 3.55
N GLY A 20 -5.96 -2.96 3.74
CA GLY A 20 -6.73 -2.62 4.93
C GLY A 20 -8.05 -1.95 4.54
N LYS A 21 -9.14 -2.25 5.25
CA LYS A 21 -10.43 -1.57 4.98
C LYS A 21 -10.33 -0.08 5.32
N ASP A 22 -10.21 0.24 6.60
CA ASP A 22 -10.27 1.65 7.03
C ASP A 22 -8.95 2.40 6.91
N SER A 23 -7.82 1.70 6.98
CA SER A 23 -6.51 2.30 6.78
C SER A 23 -5.41 1.26 6.53
N VAL A 24 -4.36 1.69 5.83
CA VAL A 24 -3.03 1.07 5.88
C VAL A 24 -2.04 2.09 6.42
N ARG A 25 -1.34 1.75 7.50
CA ARG A 25 -0.36 2.62 8.16
C ARG A 25 0.97 1.91 8.28
N ILE A 26 2.02 2.48 7.70
CA ILE A 26 3.36 1.90 7.69
C ILE A 26 4.34 2.91 8.28
N ALA A 27 4.97 2.57 9.40
CA ALA A 27 6.00 3.42 10.01
C ALA A 27 7.37 3.19 9.37
N ASP A 28 7.73 1.93 9.13
CA ASP A 28 8.99 1.52 8.50
C ASP A 28 8.88 0.06 8.00
N GLY A 29 9.87 -0.40 7.25
CA GLY A 29 10.03 -1.79 6.83
C GLY A 29 10.66 -1.94 5.45
N THR A 30 10.92 -3.18 5.05
CA THR A 30 11.34 -3.53 3.68
C THR A 30 10.31 -4.47 3.06
N PHE A 31 9.77 -4.09 1.91
CA PHE A 31 8.64 -4.77 1.27
C PHE A 31 9.00 -5.12 -0.17
N THR A 32 8.88 -6.39 -0.52
CA THR A 32 8.87 -6.86 -1.90
C THR A 32 7.49 -7.43 -2.20
N ILE A 33 6.73 -6.76 -3.07
CA ILE A 33 5.32 -7.03 -3.31
C ILE A 33 5.10 -7.35 -4.79
N THR A 34 4.43 -8.47 -5.07
CA THR A 34 3.84 -8.77 -6.38
C THR A 34 2.33 -8.93 -6.22
N ALA A 35 1.55 -8.08 -6.87
CA ALA A 35 0.09 -8.01 -6.74
C ALA A 35 -0.59 -8.13 -8.11
N GLY A 36 -1.65 -8.94 -8.19
CA GLY A 36 -2.52 -9.05 -9.37
C GLY A 36 -3.51 -7.88 -9.53
N LYS A 37 -3.62 -7.03 -8.50
CA LYS A 37 -4.24 -5.70 -8.55
C LYS A 37 -3.25 -4.70 -7.95
N ASP A 38 -3.62 -4.05 -6.85
CA ASP A 38 -2.87 -2.93 -6.30
C ASP A 38 -1.81 -3.37 -5.30
N GLY A 39 -0.67 -2.68 -5.27
CA GLY A 39 0.42 -3.00 -4.36
C GLY A 39 0.03 -2.79 -2.91
N ILE A 40 -0.48 -1.60 -2.60
CA ILE A 40 -1.00 -1.20 -1.29
C ILE A 40 -2.41 -0.66 -1.51
N HIS A 41 -3.40 -1.17 -0.78
CA HIS A 41 -4.81 -0.87 -0.97
C HIS A 41 -5.49 -0.45 0.33
N ALA A 42 -6.22 0.66 0.30
CA ALA A 42 -7.15 1.02 1.36
C ALA A 42 -8.51 1.46 0.79
N GLU A 43 -9.59 0.78 1.18
CA GLU A 43 -10.95 1.08 0.73
C GLU A 43 -11.97 1.20 1.85
N ASN A 44 -12.56 2.38 1.98
CA ASN A 44 -13.81 2.58 2.71
C ASN A 44 -14.52 3.82 2.15
N ALA A 45 -15.49 3.60 1.27
CA ALA A 45 -16.29 4.66 0.66
C ALA A 45 -17.50 5.10 1.50
N ASP A 46 -17.77 4.42 2.62
CA ASP A 46 -18.90 4.71 3.49
C ASP A 46 -18.54 5.77 4.56
N ASP A 47 -17.25 6.06 4.76
CA ASP A 47 -16.72 6.98 5.76
C ASP A 47 -15.57 7.82 5.19
N GLU A 48 -15.80 9.14 5.06
CA GLU A 48 -14.83 10.10 4.52
C GLU A 48 -13.53 10.22 5.33
N THR A 49 -13.50 9.69 6.56
CA THR A 49 -12.32 9.69 7.43
C THR A 49 -11.51 8.40 7.35
N ALA A 50 -11.97 7.42 6.56
CA ALA A 50 -11.37 6.10 6.39
C ALA A 50 -10.81 5.91 4.96
N GLY A 51 -10.36 4.69 4.66
CA GLY A 51 -9.84 4.32 3.35
C GLY A 51 -8.50 4.96 2.99
N PHE A 52 -7.73 5.42 3.99
CA PHE A 52 -6.49 6.15 3.77
C PHE A 52 -5.24 5.27 3.86
N VAL A 53 -4.18 5.70 3.18
CA VAL A 53 -2.84 5.12 3.29
C VAL A 53 -1.89 6.16 3.87
N TYR A 54 -1.19 5.80 4.94
CA TYR A 54 -0.14 6.61 5.55
C TYR A 54 1.17 5.84 5.59
N ILE A 55 2.23 6.41 5.03
CA ILE A 55 3.58 5.84 5.03
C ILE A 55 4.55 6.86 5.61
N GLU A 56 5.15 6.51 6.74
CA GLU A 56 6.13 7.36 7.42
C GLU A 56 7.52 7.22 6.78
N ASP A 57 8.01 5.99 6.64
CA ASP A 57 9.28 5.61 6.00
C ASP A 57 9.22 4.15 5.49
N GLY A 58 10.32 3.67 4.90
CA GLY A 58 10.52 2.28 4.49
C GLY A 58 11.05 2.11 3.06
N SER A 59 11.32 0.87 2.67
CA SER A 59 11.78 0.51 1.32
C SER A 59 10.78 -0.41 0.63
N PHE A 60 10.22 0.02 -0.49
CA PHE A 60 9.14 -0.65 -1.20
C PHE A 60 9.57 -1.01 -2.63
N SER A 61 9.58 -2.29 -2.95
CA SER A 61 9.70 -2.82 -4.31
C SER A 61 8.37 -3.47 -4.69
N VAL A 62 7.60 -2.82 -5.55
CA VAL A 62 6.22 -3.21 -5.86
C VAL A 62 6.06 -3.45 -7.34
N THR A 63 5.58 -4.63 -7.70
CA THR A 63 5.04 -4.93 -9.02
C THR A 63 3.54 -5.19 -8.88
N ALA A 64 2.73 -4.33 -9.47
CA ALA A 64 1.28 -4.38 -9.40
C ALA A 64 0.70 -4.37 -10.83
N GLU A 65 -0.31 -5.18 -11.11
CA GLU A 65 -1.06 -5.05 -12.38
C GLU A 65 -2.06 -3.88 -12.34
N GLY A 66 -2.46 -3.44 -11.14
CA GLY A 66 -3.21 -2.21 -10.92
C GLY A 66 -2.31 -1.04 -10.50
N ASP A 67 -2.70 -0.38 -9.41
CA ASP A 67 -2.01 0.76 -8.82
C ASP A 67 -0.83 0.35 -7.93
N GLY A 68 0.18 1.21 -7.84
CA GLY A 68 1.24 1.01 -6.85
C GLY A 68 0.69 1.16 -5.43
N VAL A 69 -0.13 2.18 -5.24
CA VAL A 69 -0.89 2.48 -4.03
C VAL A 69 -2.26 2.99 -4.46
N ASP A 70 -3.33 2.31 -4.05
CA ASP A 70 -4.71 2.77 -4.19
C ASP A 70 -5.29 3.09 -2.80
N ALA A 71 -5.85 4.29 -2.68
CA ALA A 71 -6.46 4.77 -1.45
C ALA A 71 -7.75 5.51 -1.82
N SER A 72 -8.89 4.98 -1.38
CA SER A 72 -10.18 5.66 -1.55
C SER A 72 -10.28 6.99 -0.78
N GLY A 73 -9.51 7.12 0.30
CA GLY A 73 -9.35 8.34 1.09
C GLY A 73 -8.07 9.10 0.72
N SER A 74 -7.30 9.53 1.72
CA SER A 74 -6.04 10.24 1.48
C SER A 74 -4.85 9.28 1.33
N LEU A 75 -3.88 9.66 0.50
CA LEU A 75 -2.53 9.09 0.49
C LEU A 75 -1.56 10.12 1.08
N THR A 76 -0.92 9.77 2.20
CA THR A 76 0.12 10.59 2.82
C THR A 76 1.41 9.79 2.90
N ILE A 77 2.48 10.32 2.32
CA ILE A 77 3.83 9.73 2.37
C ILE A 77 4.78 10.81 2.89
N THR A 78 5.40 10.58 4.04
CA THR A 78 6.37 11.53 4.62
C THR A 78 7.82 11.15 4.33
N GLY A 79 8.07 9.91 3.94
CA GLY A 79 9.42 9.36 3.72
C GLY A 79 9.38 8.00 3.02
N GLY A 80 10.57 7.41 2.85
CA GLY A 80 10.75 6.10 2.20
C GLY A 80 11.29 6.14 0.78
N SER A 81 11.64 4.94 0.28
CA SER A 81 12.12 4.68 -1.07
C SER A 81 11.17 3.73 -1.79
N PHE A 82 10.76 4.10 -3.00
CA PHE A 82 9.75 3.37 -3.76
C PHE A 82 10.26 3.03 -5.16
N ALA A 83 10.30 1.74 -5.47
CA ALA A 83 10.49 1.19 -6.81
C ALA A 83 9.18 0.52 -7.24
N LEU A 84 8.37 1.25 -8.03
CA LEU A 84 7.03 0.83 -8.41
C LEU A 84 6.99 0.50 -9.91
N LYS A 85 6.47 -0.69 -10.24
CA LYS A 85 6.07 -1.07 -11.59
C LYS A 85 4.57 -1.35 -11.58
N THR A 86 3.80 -0.54 -12.28
CA THR A 86 2.33 -0.58 -12.28
C THR A 86 1.81 -0.94 -13.67
N GLY A 87 0.61 -1.53 -13.75
CA GLY A 87 0.01 -2.00 -15.00
C GLY A 87 -0.87 -0.96 -15.73
N GLY A 88 -0.81 0.31 -15.31
CA GLY A 88 -1.63 1.38 -15.87
C GLY A 88 -2.49 2.12 -14.84
N GLY A 89 -2.10 2.02 -13.56
CA GLY A 89 -2.73 2.73 -12.45
C GLY A 89 -2.97 4.23 -12.68
N ARG A 90 -4.02 4.80 -12.04
CA ARG A 90 -4.50 6.17 -12.26
C ARG A 90 -4.17 7.12 -11.12
#